data_AF-A0A961MEL5-F1
#
_entry.id   AF-A0A961MEL5-F1
#
_cell.length_a   1.000
_cell.length_b   1.000
_cell.length_c   1.000
_cell.angle_alpha   90.00
_cell.angle_beta   90.00
_cell.angle_gamma   90.00
#
_symmetry.space_group_name_H-M   'P 1'
#
loop_
_entity.id
_entity.type
_entity.pdbx_description
1 polymer ?
#
loop_
_entity_poly.entity_id
_entity_poly.type
_entity_poly.pdbx_seq_one_letter_code
_entity_poly.pdbx_strand_id
1 'polypeptide(L)'
;MQQCLMYQAVAARPPQLDDGASASPHRAVLLLGIRGGGRRRSPLLARRVLDRMLVPAAQVEGVDFHLGDPALRAAAASACGYALVLPPLGNLTNRFYAVHPRRNDRFIAARAPLRALFPEVDFTHFAFTGHVLGTLAATCPERFIEVRRALATAWLHRMEALLQILPERGALIELPAPGWLPRPVLPGAPVRRIAVDPDDRGPGAGAFDEALARM
;
A
#
# COMPACT_ATOMS: atom_id res chain seq x y z
N MET A 1 -45.99 -0.30 14.10
CA MET A 1 -47.07 0.21 13.23
C MET A 1 -46.60 1.57 12.73
N GLN A 2 -46.38 1.72 11.40
CA GLN A 2 -46.45 2.97 10.60
C GLN A 2 -45.59 4.18 11.06
N GLN A 3 -44.67 4.76 10.30
CA GLN A 3 -44.62 5.00 8.85
C GLN A 3 -43.15 5.14 8.38
N CYS A 4 -42.76 4.28 7.43
CA CYS A 4 -41.65 4.50 6.50
C CYS A 4 -42.30 4.77 5.13
N LEU A 5 -42.12 5.97 4.57
CA LEU A 5 -42.44 6.41 3.19
C LEU A 5 -41.90 7.86 3.12
N MET A 6 -41.13 8.36 2.15
CA MET A 6 -40.95 8.00 0.74
C MET A 6 -39.52 8.26 0.28
N TYR A 7 -39.03 7.38 -0.59
CA TYR A 7 -37.78 7.53 -1.35
C TYR A 7 -38.15 8.09 -2.74
N GLN A 8 -37.67 9.28 -3.09
CA GLN A 8 -37.68 9.75 -4.48
C GLN A 8 -36.30 9.51 -5.09
N ALA A 9 -36.24 8.60 -6.05
CA ALA A 9 -35.05 8.28 -6.80
C ALA A 9 -34.75 9.38 -7.82
N VAL A 10 -33.63 10.08 -7.65
CA VAL A 10 -33.00 10.86 -8.73
C VAL A 10 -31.92 9.99 -9.35
N ALA A 11 -32.10 9.62 -10.62
CA ALA A 11 -31.15 8.81 -11.38
C ALA A 11 -29.82 9.58 -11.55
N ALA A 12 -28.82 9.26 -10.74
CA ALA A 12 -27.46 9.72 -10.93
C ALA A 12 -26.77 8.86 -12.00
N ARG A 13 -26.39 9.49 -13.11
CA ARG A 13 -25.57 8.92 -14.19
C ARG A 13 -24.26 8.39 -13.58
N PRO A 14 -23.81 7.17 -13.90
CA PRO A 14 -22.53 6.68 -13.39
C PRO A 14 -21.39 7.59 -13.87
N PRO A 15 -20.42 7.95 -13.01
CA PRO A 15 -19.29 8.76 -13.43
C PRO A 15 -18.49 8.01 -14.49
N GLN A 16 -18.32 8.64 -15.64
CA GLN A 16 -17.45 8.16 -16.71
C GLN A 16 -16.02 8.05 -16.16
N LEU A 17 -15.48 6.84 -16.19
CA LEU A 17 -14.07 6.59 -15.91
C LEU A 17 -13.28 7.08 -17.11
N ASP A 18 -12.54 8.17 -16.92
CA ASP A 18 -11.66 8.74 -17.93
C ASP A 18 -10.48 7.79 -18.17
N ASP A 19 -10.44 7.15 -19.35
CA ASP A 19 -9.43 6.20 -19.82
C ASP A 19 -8.14 6.92 -20.29
N GLY A 20 -7.58 7.76 -19.42
CA GLY A 20 -6.26 8.35 -19.61
C GLY A 20 -5.16 7.35 -19.25
N ALA A 21 -4.61 6.65 -20.24
CA ALA A 21 -3.39 5.86 -20.13
C ALA A 21 -2.15 6.76 -19.95
N SER A 22 -2.00 7.36 -18.77
CA SER A 22 -0.75 7.95 -18.31
C SER A 22 -0.18 7.01 -17.26
N ALA A 23 1.01 6.45 -17.53
CA ALA A 23 1.76 5.64 -16.58
C ALA A 23 1.92 6.44 -15.27
N SER A 24 1.17 6.06 -14.25
CA SER A 24 1.19 6.78 -12.97
C SER A 24 2.59 6.56 -12.37
N PRO A 25 3.36 7.61 -12.09
CA PRO A 25 4.72 7.43 -11.58
C PRO A 25 4.65 6.69 -10.25
N HIS A 26 5.32 5.54 -10.13
CA HIS A 26 5.44 4.83 -8.86
C HIS A 26 5.97 5.78 -7.79
N ARG A 27 5.14 6.14 -6.81
CA ARG A 27 5.55 7.07 -5.76
C ARG A 27 6.23 6.34 -4.61
N ALA A 28 5.81 5.11 -4.32
CA ALA A 28 6.41 4.27 -3.29
C ALA A 28 7.68 3.50 -3.69
N VAL A 29 8.06 3.43 -4.98
CA VAL A 29 9.26 2.68 -5.42
C VAL A 29 10.30 3.61 -6.04
N LEU A 30 11.55 3.48 -5.62
CA LEU A 30 12.73 4.01 -6.30
C LEU A 30 13.58 2.86 -6.80
N LEU A 31 13.87 2.86 -8.09
CA LEU A 31 14.84 1.97 -8.70
C LEU A 31 16.16 2.71 -8.92
N LEU A 32 17.27 2.06 -8.58
CA LEU A 32 18.60 2.65 -8.63
C LEU A 32 19.37 2.12 -9.85
N GLY A 33 19.60 2.98 -10.83
CA GLY A 33 20.37 2.64 -12.04
C GLY A 33 21.89 2.67 -11.84
N ILE A 34 22.61 1.86 -12.62
CA ILE A 34 24.07 1.63 -12.51
C ILE A 34 24.90 2.93 -12.59
N ARG A 35 24.47 3.91 -13.39
CA ARG A 35 25.20 5.18 -13.64
C ARG A 35 25.10 6.22 -12.50
N GLY A 36 24.42 5.91 -11.40
CA GLY A 36 24.16 6.83 -10.30
C GLY A 36 25.18 6.83 -9.15
N GLY A 37 26.23 6.01 -9.19
CA GLY A 37 27.11 5.74 -8.04
C GLY A 37 27.68 6.98 -7.34
N GLY A 38 28.05 8.03 -8.08
CA GLY A 38 28.53 9.29 -7.50
C GLY A 38 27.46 10.12 -6.77
N ARG A 39 26.20 10.06 -7.24
CA ARG A 39 25.07 10.76 -6.57
C ARG A 39 24.58 10.02 -5.32
N ARG A 40 24.82 8.70 -5.23
CA ARG A 40 24.46 7.86 -4.06
C ARG A 40 25.20 8.24 -2.78
N ARG A 41 26.32 8.93 -2.88
CA ARG A 41 27.15 9.35 -1.74
C ARG A 41 26.80 10.73 -1.18
N SER A 42 25.68 11.31 -1.61
CA SER A 42 25.22 12.59 -1.05
C SER A 42 24.34 12.32 0.17
N PRO A 43 24.71 12.79 1.38
CA PRO A 43 23.90 12.58 2.60
C PRO A 43 22.52 13.25 2.53
N LEU A 44 22.30 14.16 1.56
CA LEU A 44 21.01 14.80 1.32
C LEU A 44 20.11 13.98 0.37
N LEU A 45 20.64 13.00 -0.37
CA LEU A 45 19.86 12.23 -1.33
C LEU A 45 18.80 11.39 -0.60
N ALA A 46 19.19 10.67 0.45
CA ALA A 46 18.28 9.84 1.23
C ALA A 46 17.10 10.68 1.77
N ARG A 47 17.41 11.83 2.39
CA ARG A 47 16.39 12.75 2.91
C ARG A 47 15.47 13.27 1.80
N ARG A 48 16.01 13.74 0.67
CA ARG A 48 15.20 14.23 -0.47
C ARG A 48 14.31 13.14 -1.06
N VAL A 49 14.79 11.91 -1.12
CA VAL A 49 14.00 10.77 -1.62
C VAL A 49 12.85 10.47 -0.66
N LEU A 50 13.10 10.41 0.66
CA LEU A 50 12.03 10.24 1.65
C LEU A 50 11.05 11.42 1.62
N ASP A 51 11.55 12.64 1.48
CA ASP A 51 10.74 13.85 1.34
C ASP A 51 9.77 13.75 0.16
N ARG A 52 10.25 13.27 -0.99
CA ARG A 52 9.43 13.02 -2.18
C ARG A 52 8.45 11.86 -2.02
N MET A 53 8.90 10.73 -1.47
CA MET A 53 8.10 9.50 -1.36
C MET A 53 6.97 9.63 -0.34
N LEU A 54 7.21 10.38 0.74
CA LEU A 54 6.32 10.48 1.89
C LEU A 54 5.65 11.86 1.99
N VAL A 55 5.54 12.62 0.89
CA VAL A 55 4.75 13.87 0.93
C VAL A 55 3.34 13.58 1.47
N PRO A 56 2.69 14.48 2.23
CA PRO A 56 1.39 14.19 2.83
C PRO A 56 0.30 13.75 1.84
N ALA A 57 0.37 14.21 0.59
CA ALA A 57 -0.52 13.82 -0.49
C ALA A 57 -0.08 12.55 -1.25
N ALA A 58 0.99 11.90 -0.83
CA ALA A 58 1.47 10.66 -1.42
C ALA A 58 0.51 9.54 -1.06
N GLN A 59 -0.05 8.91 -2.09
CA GLN A 59 -0.67 7.62 -1.91
C GLN A 59 0.44 6.59 -1.73
N VAL A 60 0.41 5.86 -0.62
CA VAL A 60 1.24 4.65 -0.50
C VAL A 60 0.51 3.53 -1.23
N GLU A 61 1.02 3.16 -2.39
CA GLU A 61 0.41 2.13 -3.21
C GLU A 61 0.51 0.76 -2.54
N GLY A 62 -0.60 0.03 -2.55
CA GLY A 62 -0.65 -1.38 -2.18
C GLY A 62 0.02 -2.30 -3.20
N VAL A 63 0.32 -3.52 -2.78
CA VAL A 63 1.14 -4.48 -3.55
C VAL A 63 0.57 -4.83 -4.93
N ASP A 64 -0.77 -4.88 -5.06
CA ASP A 64 -1.46 -5.17 -6.33
C ASP A 64 -1.15 -4.14 -7.42
N PHE A 65 -0.92 -2.88 -7.04
CA PHE A 65 -0.59 -1.81 -7.99
C PHE A 65 0.77 -2.07 -8.63
N HIS A 66 1.77 -2.43 -7.82
CA HIS A 66 3.11 -2.72 -8.31
C HIS A 66 3.14 -3.98 -9.18
N LEU A 67 2.45 -5.05 -8.75
CA LEU A 67 2.38 -6.29 -9.53
C LEU A 67 1.64 -6.14 -10.86
N GLY A 68 0.68 -5.20 -10.93
CA GLY A 68 -0.07 -4.91 -12.14
C GLY A 68 0.66 -4.03 -13.16
N ASP A 69 1.84 -3.48 -12.84
CA ASP A 69 2.57 -2.57 -13.73
C ASP A 69 3.63 -3.31 -14.56
N PRO A 70 3.44 -3.47 -15.88
CA PRO A 70 4.45 -4.10 -16.74
C PRO A 70 5.74 -3.28 -16.86
N ALA A 71 5.69 -1.96 -16.72
CA ALA A 71 6.86 -1.08 -16.80
C ALA A 71 7.79 -1.27 -15.60
N LEU A 72 7.24 -1.60 -14.42
CA LEU A 72 8.05 -1.89 -13.22
C LEU A 72 9.01 -3.05 -13.47
N ARG A 73 8.53 -4.13 -14.08
CA ARG A 73 9.34 -5.33 -14.37
C ARG A 73 10.49 -5.00 -15.33
N ALA A 74 10.21 -4.27 -16.41
CA ALA A 74 11.22 -3.87 -17.38
C ALA A 74 12.27 -2.94 -16.74
N ALA A 75 11.83 -1.98 -15.92
CA ALA A 75 12.72 -1.07 -15.22
C ALA A 75 13.59 -1.80 -14.18
N ALA A 76 13.01 -2.70 -13.40
CA ALA A 76 13.68 -3.47 -12.35
C ALA A 76 14.81 -4.36 -12.91
N ALA A 77 14.64 -4.94 -14.10
CA ALA A 77 15.66 -5.76 -14.76
C ALA A 77 16.96 -4.98 -15.06
N SER A 78 16.89 -3.66 -15.18
CA SER A 78 18.06 -2.79 -15.44
C SER A 78 18.58 -2.08 -14.18
N ALA A 79 17.90 -2.25 -13.05
CA ALA A 79 18.25 -1.61 -11.78
C ALA A 79 19.23 -2.49 -10.99
N CYS A 80 20.16 -1.86 -10.28
CA CYS A 80 21.09 -2.58 -9.41
C CYS A 80 20.68 -2.55 -7.94
N GLY A 81 19.62 -1.81 -7.60
CA GLY A 81 19.03 -1.82 -6.28
C GLY A 81 17.69 -1.09 -6.24
N TYR A 82 16.99 -1.17 -5.10
CA TYR A 82 15.70 -0.51 -4.93
C TYR A 82 15.47 0.01 -3.50
N ALA A 83 14.57 1.00 -3.39
CA ALA A 83 13.93 1.38 -2.14
C ALA A 83 12.41 1.33 -2.33
N LEU A 84 11.71 0.64 -1.45
CA LEU A 84 10.25 0.48 -1.51
C LEU A 84 9.63 0.94 -0.20
N VAL A 85 8.74 1.92 -0.24
CA VAL A 85 7.81 2.18 0.87
C VAL A 85 6.87 0.99 0.97
N LEU A 86 6.91 0.33 2.11
CA LEU A 86 6.30 -0.99 2.27
C LEU A 86 4.78 -0.89 2.05
N PRO A 87 4.21 -1.62 1.06
CA PRO A 87 2.80 -1.48 0.72
C PRO A 87 1.87 -1.72 1.91
N PRO A 88 0.80 -0.91 2.09
CA PRO A 88 -0.11 -1.08 3.22
C PRO A 88 -0.87 -2.40 3.14
N LEU A 89 -1.05 -3.04 4.30
CA LEU A 89 -1.70 -4.34 4.41
C LEU A 89 -3.15 -4.33 3.93
N GLY A 90 -3.84 -3.20 4.08
CA GLY A 90 -5.24 -3.03 3.67
C GLY A 90 -5.46 -2.66 2.21
N ASN A 91 -4.42 -2.22 1.49
CA ASN A 91 -4.57 -1.64 0.15
C ASN A 91 -4.50 -2.70 -0.95
N LEU A 92 -5.28 -3.77 -0.81
CA LEU A 92 -5.26 -4.90 -1.72
C LEU A 92 -6.62 -5.57 -1.81
N THR A 93 -6.94 -6.09 -3.00
CA THR A 93 -8.18 -6.85 -3.20
C THR A 93 -8.03 -8.25 -2.61
N ASN A 94 -9.02 -8.70 -1.84
CA ASN A 94 -9.00 -9.96 -1.10
C ASN A 94 -10.40 -10.59 -1.03
N ARG A 95 -10.54 -11.75 -0.37
CA ARG A 95 -11.82 -12.47 -0.26
C ARG A 95 -12.97 -11.66 0.37
N PHE A 96 -12.67 -10.64 1.18
CA PHE A 96 -13.64 -9.83 1.89
C PHE A 96 -14.04 -8.55 1.15
N TYR A 97 -13.15 -7.94 0.38
CA TYR A 97 -13.47 -6.69 -0.34
C TYR A 97 -12.61 -6.49 -1.59
N ALA A 98 -13.07 -5.60 -2.46
CA ALA A 98 -12.36 -5.11 -3.62
C ALA A 98 -11.91 -3.65 -3.43
N VAL A 99 -10.75 -3.32 -3.99
CA VAL A 99 -10.19 -1.95 -4.03
C VAL A 99 -9.98 -1.50 -5.47
N HIS A 100 -9.79 -0.20 -5.68
CA HIS A 100 -9.54 0.33 -7.01
C HIS A 100 -8.16 -0.09 -7.54
N PRO A 101 -8.03 -0.58 -8.80
CA PRO A 101 -6.77 -1.11 -9.33
C PRO A 101 -5.59 -0.13 -9.28
N ARG A 102 -5.85 1.17 -9.48
CA ARG A 102 -4.83 2.23 -9.50
C ARG A 102 -4.72 3.04 -8.20
N ARG A 103 -5.79 3.03 -7.40
CA ARG A 103 -5.94 3.84 -6.19
C ARG A 103 -6.36 2.90 -5.08
N ASN A 104 -5.50 1.93 -4.78
CA ASN A 104 -5.86 0.75 -3.98
C ASN A 104 -6.06 1.04 -2.48
N ASP A 105 -5.87 2.29 -2.07
CA ASP A 105 -6.42 2.87 -0.85
C ASP A 105 -7.94 3.05 -0.90
N ARG A 106 -8.53 3.10 -2.11
CA ARG A 106 -9.97 3.29 -2.32
C ARG A 106 -10.71 1.97 -2.23
N PHE A 107 -11.63 1.90 -1.29
CA PHE A 107 -12.57 0.81 -1.13
C PHE A 107 -13.64 0.91 -2.23
N ILE A 108 -13.89 -0.20 -2.94
CA ILE A 108 -14.95 -0.27 -3.95
C ILE A 108 -16.18 -0.93 -3.38
N ALA A 109 -16.02 -2.14 -2.82
CA ALA A 109 -17.15 -2.91 -2.35
C ALA A 109 -16.74 -3.99 -1.35
N ALA A 110 -17.59 -4.19 -0.33
CA ALA A 110 -17.60 -5.40 0.46
C ALA A 110 -18.09 -6.58 -0.40
N ARG A 111 -17.55 -7.76 -0.17
CA ARG A 111 -18.04 -9.03 -0.73
C ARG A 111 -18.99 -9.70 0.27
N ALA A 112 -19.75 -10.69 -0.20
CA ALA A 112 -20.71 -11.40 0.65
C ALA A 112 -20.10 -11.94 1.96
N PRO A 113 -18.87 -12.50 1.98
CA PRO A 113 -18.27 -12.96 3.24
C PRO A 113 -18.06 -11.86 4.27
N LEU A 114 -17.76 -10.63 3.84
CA LEU A 114 -17.53 -9.52 4.77
C LEU A 114 -18.85 -9.01 5.35
N ARG A 115 -19.89 -8.88 4.51
CA ARG A 115 -21.24 -8.53 4.96
C ARG A 115 -21.83 -9.57 5.92
N ALA A 116 -21.58 -10.85 5.67
CA ALA A 116 -22.02 -11.92 6.57
C ALA A 116 -21.26 -11.89 7.90
N LEU A 117 -19.97 -11.53 7.88
CA LEU A 117 -19.16 -11.41 9.09
C LEU A 117 -19.53 -10.18 9.91
N PHE A 118 -19.89 -9.06 9.26
CA PHE A 118 -20.27 -7.79 9.89
C PHE A 118 -21.62 -7.29 9.35
N PRO A 119 -22.74 -7.95 9.69
CA PRO A 119 -24.06 -7.58 9.18
C PRO A 119 -24.55 -6.21 9.68
N GLU A 120 -24.00 -5.70 10.78
CA GLU A 120 -24.34 -4.39 11.35
C GLU A 120 -23.62 -3.22 10.68
N VAL A 121 -22.62 -3.48 9.83
CA VAL A 121 -21.81 -2.43 9.20
C VAL A 121 -22.38 -2.10 7.82
N ASP A 122 -22.78 -0.84 7.63
CA ASP A 122 -23.13 -0.33 6.30
C ASP A 122 -21.86 0.05 5.52
N PHE A 123 -21.56 -0.74 4.49
CA PHE A 123 -20.36 -0.56 3.68
C PHE A 123 -20.49 0.52 2.60
N THR A 124 -21.68 1.11 2.39
CA THR A 124 -21.92 2.07 1.30
C THR A 124 -21.25 3.42 1.53
N HIS A 125 -20.94 3.77 2.78
CA HIS A 125 -20.38 5.07 3.16
C HIS A 125 -18.85 5.12 3.16
N PHE A 126 -18.16 4.02 2.86
CA PHE A 126 -16.71 3.98 2.90
C PHE A 126 -16.06 4.26 1.55
N ALA A 127 -15.21 5.28 1.52
CA ALA A 127 -14.34 5.56 0.37
C ALA A 127 -12.93 4.93 0.50
N PHE A 128 -12.44 4.72 1.73
CA PHE A 128 -11.05 4.33 2.00
C PHE A 128 -10.93 3.06 2.83
N THR A 129 -9.97 2.20 2.47
CA THR A 129 -9.68 0.92 3.15
C THR A 129 -9.34 1.13 4.62
N GLY A 130 -8.55 2.16 4.96
CA GLY A 130 -8.16 2.46 6.34
C GLY A 130 -9.37 2.70 7.25
N HIS A 131 -10.36 3.46 6.78
CA HIS A 131 -11.59 3.72 7.53
C HIS A 131 -12.39 2.42 7.72
N VAL A 132 -12.61 1.65 6.65
CA VAL A 132 -13.30 0.36 6.74
C VAL A 132 -12.65 -0.54 7.79
N LEU A 133 -11.33 -0.76 7.68
CA LEU A 133 -10.63 -1.69 8.56
C LEU A 133 -10.58 -1.20 10.01
N GLY A 134 -10.45 0.11 10.23
CA GLY A 134 -10.53 0.72 11.55
C GLY A 134 -11.92 0.53 12.17
N THR A 135 -13.00 0.72 11.40
CA THR A 135 -14.36 0.46 11.87
C THR A 135 -14.56 -1.01 12.22
N LEU A 136 -14.15 -1.94 11.35
CA LEU A 136 -14.28 -3.38 11.61
C LEU A 136 -13.53 -3.81 12.88
N ALA A 137 -12.32 -3.29 13.09
CA ALA A 137 -11.53 -3.54 14.29
C ALA A 137 -12.22 -3.03 15.56
N ALA A 138 -12.87 -1.86 15.48
CA ALA A 138 -13.61 -1.28 16.60
C ALA A 138 -14.96 -1.97 16.86
N THR A 139 -15.64 -2.44 15.81
CA THR A 139 -16.94 -3.12 15.93
C THR A 139 -16.82 -4.48 16.62
N CYS A 140 -15.84 -5.30 16.23
CA CYS A 140 -15.59 -6.58 16.88
C CYS A 140 -14.16 -7.08 16.58
N PRO A 141 -13.21 -6.87 17.51
CA PRO A 141 -11.83 -7.31 17.37
C PRO A 141 -11.69 -8.81 17.07
N GLU A 142 -12.54 -9.65 17.67
CA GLU A 142 -12.51 -11.11 17.51
C GLU A 142 -12.86 -11.53 16.09
N ARG A 143 -13.95 -10.98 15.52
CA ARG A 143 -14.30 -11.20 14.11
C ARG A 143 -13.26 -10.60 13.17
N PHE A 144 -12.68 -9.47 13.54
CA PHE A 144 -11.67 -8.79 12.72
C PHE A 144 -10.38 -9.63 12.56
N ILE A 145 -10.08 -10.56 13.47
CA ILE A 145 -8.95 -11.51 13.31
C ILE A 145 -9.06 -12.27 11.98
N GLU A 146 -10.26 -12.67 11.56
CA GLU A 146 -10.46 -13.38 10.29
C GLU A 146 -10.13 -12.52 9.07
N VAL A 147 -10.49 -11.23 9.13
CA VAL A 147 -10.14 -10.25 8.10
C VAL A 147 -8.63 -10.05 8.05
N ARG A 148 -7.99 -9.84 9.21
CA ARG A 148 -6.55 -9.66 9.33
C ARG A 148 -5.76 -10.85 8.79
N ARG A 149 -6.18 -12.09 9.09
CA ARG A 149 -5.57 -13.31 8.57
C ARG A 149 -5.59 -13.33 7.04
N ALA A 150 -6.75 -13.06 6.45
CA ALA A 150 -6.88 -13.04 4.99
C ALA A 150 -6.04 -11.93 4.34
N LEU A 151 -5.95 -10.76 4.96
CA LEU A 151 -5.08 -9.67 4.49
C LEU A 151 -3.60 -10.08 4.56
N ALA A 152 -3.15 -10.62 5.69
CA ALA A 152 -1.78 -11.07 5.88
C ALA A 152 -1.38 -12.13 4.84
N THR A 153 -2.22 -13.16 4.64
CA THR A 153 -1.96 -14.21 3.65
C THR A 153 -1.86 -13.64 2.23
N ALA A 154 -2.83 -12.82 1.81
CA ALA A 154 -2.83 -12.23 0.47
C ALA A 154 -1.64 -11.29 0.27
N TRP A 155 -1.32 -10.48 1.27
CA TRP A 155 -0.21 -9.54 1.22
C TRP A 155 1.14 -10.24 1.17
N LEU A 156 1.39 -11.25 2.02
CA LEU A 156 2.65 -11.99 2.05
C LEU A 156 2.94 -12.63 0.69
N HIS A 157 1.96 -13.38 0.15
CA HIS A 157 2.11 -14.04 -1.13
C HIS A 157 2.44 -13.06 -2.28
N ARG A 158 1.81 -11.88 -2.27
CA ARG A 158 2.04 -10.86 -3.30
C ARG A 158 3.32 -10.09 -3.08
N MET A 159 3.72 -9.86 -1.83
CA MET A 159 5.02 -9.27 -1.52
C MET A 159 6.15 -10.19 -1.93
N GLU A 160 6.04 -11.51 -1.71
CA GLU A 160 7.00 -12.49 -2.21
C GLU A 160 7.14 -12.39 -3.74
N ALA A 161 6.02 -12.35 -4.47
CA ALA A 161 6.04 -12.17 -5.92
C ALA A 161 6.65 -10.82 -6.35
N LEU A 162 6.37 -9.73 -5.62
CA LEU A 162 6.93 -8.41 -5.93
C LEU A 162 8.45 -8.39 -5.69
N LEU A 163 8.91 -8.97 -4.59
CA LEU A 163 10.33 -9.02 -4.25
C LEU A 163 11.14 -9.85 -5.25
N GLN A 164 10.53 -10.86 -5.87
CA GLN A 164 11.15 -11.62 -6.97
C GLN A 164 11.32 -10.81 -8.27
N ILE A 165 10.55 -9.73 -8.45
CA ILE A 165 10.67 -8.83 -9.61
C ILE A 165 11.77 -7.79 -9.36
N LEU A 166 11.95 -7.37 -8.11
CA LEU A 166 12.88 -6.32 -7.73
C LEU A 166 14.33 -6.84 -7.69
N PRO A 167 15.34 -5.96 -7.83
CA PRO A 167 16.75 -6.35 -7.70
C PRO A 167 17.05 -7.00 -6.34
N GLU A 168 18.08 -7.83 -6.28
CA GLU A 168 18.47 -8.53 -5.04
C GLU A 168 18.77 -7.56 -3.87
N ARG A 169 19.41 -6.43 -4.16
CA ARG A 169 19.77 -5.42 -3.17
C ARG A 169 18.63 -4.41 -3.00
N GLY A 170 18.13 -4.25 -1.79
CA GLY A 170 17.16 -3.19 -1.53
C GLY A 170 16.90 -2.87 -0.07
N ALA A 171 16.08 -1.85 0.12
CA ALA A 171 15.58 -1.42 1.41
C ALA A 171 14.06 -1.29 1.39
N LEU A 172 13.42 -1.74 2.46
CA LEU A 172 12.00 -1.54 2.73
C LEU A 172 11.85 -0.40 3.72
N ILE A 173 11.19 0.68 3.30
CA ILE A 173 10.84 1.81 4.14
C ILE A 173 9.53 1.49 4.85
N GLU A 174 9.59 1.37 6.17
CA GLU A 174 8.46 1.01 7.00
C GLU A 174 7.85 2.23 7.67
N LEU A 175 6.60 2.49 7.33
CA LEU A 175 5.80 3.48 8.02
C LEU A 175 5.10 2.84 9.24
N PRO A 176 4.78 3.65 10.27
CA PRO A 176 3.99 3.22 11.41
C PRO A 176 2.70 2.53 10.96
N ALA A 177 2.45 1.35 11.51
CA ALA A 177 1.20 0.62 11.32
C ALA A 177 0.34 0.80 12.59
N PRO A 178 -0.98 0.93 12.46
CA PRO A 178 -1.84 1.00 13.62
C PRO A 178 -1.80 -0.33 14.39
N GLY A 179 -1.84 -0.26 15.72
CA GLY A 179 -1.73 -1.46 16.57
C GLY A 179 -2.83 -2.51 16.32
N TRP A 180 -3.99 -2.10 15.79
CA TRP A 180 -5.08 -3.00 15.42
C TRP A 180 -4.85 -3.74 14.09
N LEU A 181 -3.89 -3.31 13.26
CA LEU A 181 -3.50 -3.97 12.01
C LEU A 181 -1.97 -4.13 11.95
N PRO A 182 -1.39 -4.99 12.81
CA PRO A 182 0.04 -5.22 12.78
C PRO A 182 0.45 -5.89 11.46
N ARG A 183 1.60 -5.48 10.94
CA ARG A 183 2.15 -6.01 9.69
C ARG A 183 2.73 -7.41 9.92
N PRO A 184 2.48 -8.39 9.02
CA PRO A 184 3.11 -9.70 9.13
C PRO A 184 4.63 -9.61 8.88
N VAL A 185 5.36 -10.60 9.39
CA VAL A 185 6.80 -10.74 9.11
C VAL A 185 6.97 -11.28 7.69
N LEU A 186 7.74 -10.59 6.85
CA LEU A 186 8.12 -11.09 5.53
C LEU A 186 9.16 -12.21 5.69
N PRO A 187 8.85 -13.46 5.28
CA PRO A 187 9.79 -14.56 5.39
C PRO A 187 10.96 -14.39 4.40
N GLY A 188 12.16 -14.79 4.84
CA GLY A 188 13.31 -15.02 3.94
C GLY A 188 13.94 -13.80 3.26
N ALA A 189 13.52 -12.56 3.54
CA ALA A 189 14.10 -11.38 2.90
C ALA A 189 15.35 -10.89 3.66
N PRO A 190 16.58 -10.98 3.11
CA PRO A 190 17.75 -10.25 3.62
C PRO A 190 17.65 -8.74 3.30
N VAL A 191 16.43 -8.21 3.17
CA VAL A 191 16.17 -6.85 2.74
C VAL A 191 16.11 -5.96 3.97
N ARG A 192 16.93 -4.91 3.99
CA ARG A 192 17.05 -4.01 5.15
C ARG A 192 15.71 -3.29 5.35
N ARG A 193 15.13 -3.42 6.54
CA ARG A 193 13.93 -2.69 6.95
C ARG A 193 14.33 -1.41 7.67
N ILE A 194 13.72 -0.30 7.28
CA ILE A 194 14.07 1.03 7.77
C ILE A 194 12.78 1.66 8.28
N ALA A 195 12.63 1.73 9.59
CA ALA A 195 11.52 2.45 10.20
C ALA A 195 11.69 3.96 9.90
N VAL A 196 10.64 4.57 9.36
CA VAL A 196 10.60 6.00 9.07
C VAL A 196 9.31 6.56 9.65
N ASP A 197 9.45 7.51 10.57
CA ASP A 197 8.33 8.34 10.99
C ASP A 197 8.07 9.38 9.88
N PRO A 198 6.84 9.45 9.32
CA PRO A 198 6.51 10.42 8.28
C PRO A 198 6.59 11.88 8.77
N ASP A 199 6.44 12.12 10.08
CA ASP A 199 6.48 13.43 10.72
C ASP A 199 7.90 13.79 11.19
N ASP A 200 8.70 12.81 11.60
CA ASP A 200 10.15 12.96 11.85
C ASP A 200 11.01 11.97 11.05
N ARG A 201 11.36 12.36 9.83
CA ARG A 201 12.17 11.53 8.92
C ARG A 201 13.67 11.59 9.21
N GLY A 202 14.13 12.36 10.20
CA GLY A 202 15.56 12.57 10.48
C GLY A 202 16.30 11.27 10.75
N PRO A 203 15.87 10.49 11.76
CA PRO A 203 16.47 9.19 12.08
C PRO A 203 16.39 8.19 10.92
N GLY A 204 15.24 8.13 10.25
CA GLY A 204 15.01 7.24 9.11
C GLY A 204 15.91 7.56 7.90
N ALA A 205 16.24 8.83 7.68
CA ALA A 205 17.10 9.26 6.57
C ALA A 205 18.54 8.76 6.72
N GLY A 206 19.10 8.75 7.93
CA GLY A 206 20.46 8.24 8.16
C GLY A 206 20.58 6.74 7.89
N ALA A 207 19.64 5.95 8.41
CA ALA A 207 19.58 4.51 8.13
C ALA A 207 19.35 4.21 6.64
N PHE A 208 18.58 5.06 5.96
CA PHE A 208 18.36 4.96 4.52
C PHE A 208 19.60 5.31 3.70
N ASP A 209 20.37 6.32 4.10
CA ASP A 209 21.64 6.68 3.46
C ASP A 209 22.65 5.52 3.52
N GLU A 210 22.80 4.89 4.70
CA GLU A 210 23.64 3.70 4.85
C GLU A 210 23.18 2.54 3.96
N ALA A 211 21.87 2.37 3.79
CA ALA A 211 21.33 1.33 2.92
C ALA A 211 21.65 1.63 1.45
N LEU A 212 21.45 2.87 1.00
CA LEU A 212 21.79 3.30 -0.36
C LEU A 212 23.28 3.15 -0.67
N ALA A 213 24.16 3.39 0.31
CA ALA A 213 25.61 3.24 0.15
C ALA A 213 26.06 1.78 -0.07
N ARG A 214 25.24 0.80 0.32
CA ARG A 214 25.53 -0.64 0.19
C ARG A 214 24.91 -1.29 -1.05
N MET A 215 24.08 -0.55 -1.81
CA MET A 215 23.41 -1.01 -3.03
C MET A 215 24.24 -0.76 -4.29
#